data_AF-A0A7C6FLZ5-F1
#
_entry.id   AF-A0A7C6FLZ5-F1
#
_cell.length_a   1.000
_cell.length_b   1.000
_cell.length_c   1.000
_cell.angle_alpha   90.00
_cell.angle_beta   90.00
_cell.angle_gamma   90.00
#
_symmetry.space_group_name_H-M   'P 1'
#
loop_
_entity.id
_entity.type
_entity.pdbx_description
1 polymer ?
#
loop_
_entity_poly.entity_id
_entity_poly.type
_entity_poly.pdbx_seq_one_letter_code
_entity_poly.pdbx_strand_id
1 'polypeptide(L)'
;MKVIEERIQSKPFLKWAGGKTQLLNAITDRLPKYIFSSFQIDRYIEPFIGSGAVFFFLKKHFHINKSYLIDSNPELILGYRVVQKEPELLIKRLEQLQNGYLKLSEENRSKYFYQIRNQ
;
A
#
# COMPACT_ATOMS: atom_id res chain seq x y z
N MET A 1 -1.44 -30.27 -16.57
CA MET A 1 -2.16 -29.47 -15.56
C MET A 1 -1.24 -28.33 -15.14
N LYS A 2 -1.50 -27.09 -15.58
CA LYS A 2 -0.74 -25.93 -15.05
C LYS A 2 -1.30 -25.63 -13.67
N VAL A 3 -0.50 -25.80 -12.63
CA VAL A 3 -0.78 -25.22 -11.32
C VAL A 3 -0.87 -23.72 -11.55
N ILE A 4 -2.07 -23.15 -11.40
CA ILE A 4 -2.24 -21.71 -11.38
C ILE A 4 -1.65 -21.29 -10.04
N GLU A 5 -0.39 -20.84 -10.05
CA GLU A 5 0.18 -20.18 -8.88
C GLU A 5 -0.75 -19.04 -8.50
N GLU A 6 -1.40 -19.16 -7.35
CA GLU A 6 -2.12 -18.05 -6.72
C GLU A 6 -1.11 -16.93 -6.51
N ARG A 7 -1.12 -15.94 -7.41
CA ARG A 7 -0.29 -14.74 -7.25
C ARG A 7 -0.78 -14.04 -6.00
N ILE A 8 0.05 -14.02 -4.95
CA ILE A 8 -0.19 -13.24 -3.74
C ILE A 8 -0.44 -11.78 -4.16
N GLN A 9 -1.66 -11.29 -3.94
CA GLN A 9 -2.07 -9.95 -4.39
C GLN A 9 -1.78 -8.91 -3.31
N SER A 10 -0.89 -7.98 -3.61
CA SER A 10 -0.62 -6.82 -2.77
C SER A 10 -1.85 -5.89 -2.71
N LYS A 11 -2.11 -5.33 -1.52
CA LYS A 11 -3.21 -4.39 -1.26
C LYS A 11 -2.66 -3.15 -0.56
N PRO A 12 -3.39 -2.02 -0.59
CA PRO A 12 -3.10 -0.89 0.28
C PRO A 12 -2.94 -1.33 1.74
N PHE A 13 -1.83 -0.93 2.38
CA PHE A 13 -1.56 -1.25 3.80
C PHE A 13 -1.90 -0.10 4.76
N LEU A 14 -2.19 1.10 4.24
CA LEU A 14 -2.52 2.28 5.02
C LEU A 14 -4.01 2.61 4.94
N LYS A 15 -4.60 2.98 6.08
CA LYS A 15 -5.84 3.76 6.10
C LYS A 15 -5.48 5.21 5.81
N TRP A 16 -6.05 5.78 4.75
CA TRP A 16 -5.75 7.12 4.29
C TRP A 16 -7.03 7.88 3.98
N ALA A 17 -7.10 9.14 4.40
CA ALA A 17 -8.22 10.02 4.06
C ALA A 17 -8.30 10.20 2.53
N GLY A 18 -9.51 10.16 1.96
CA GLY A 18 -9.69 10.26 0.52
C GLY A 18 -9.26 9.02 -0.28
N GLY A 19 -9.26 7.84 0.35
CA GLY A 19 -9.01 6.57 -0.33
C GLY A 19 -9.97 6.35 -1.52
N LYS A 20 -9.41 6.11 -2.71
CA LYS A 20 -10.17 6.04 -3.98
C LYS A 20 -10.83 4.67 -4.23
N THR A 21 -10.88 3.79 -3.23
CA THR A 21 -11.40 2.42 -3.39
C THR A 21 -12.83 2.38 -3.93
N GLN A 22 -13.70 3.29 -3.48
CA GLN A 22 -15.09 3.39 -3.96
C GLN A 22 -15.20 3.89 -5.41
N LEU A 23 -14.16 4.56 -5.92
CA LEU A 23 -14.13 5.13 -7.26
C LEU A 23 -13.43 4.22 -8.28
N LEU A 24 -12.93 3.05 -7.88
CA LEU A 24 -12.13 2.19 -8.76
C LEU A 24 -12.85 1.81 -10.05
N ASN A 25 -14.14 1.47 -9.98
CA ASN A 25 -14.94 1.15 -11.18
C ASN A 25 -14.98 2.36 -12.13
N ALA A 26 -15.35 3.53 -11.60
CA ALA A 26 -15.44 4.74 -12.39
C ALA A 26 -14.09 5.16 -13.02
N ILE A 27 -12.99 4.97 -12.30
CA ILE A 27 -11.63 5.23 -12.82
C ILE A 27 -11.30 4.23 -13.93
N THR A 28 -11.61 2.96 -13.72
CA THR A 28 -11.34 1.88 -14.67
C THR A 28 -12.09 2.09 -15.97
N ASP A 29 -13.37 2.43 -15.92
CA ASP A 29 -14.21 2.69 -17.09
C ASP A 29 -13.67 3.82 -17.99
N ARG A 30 -12.84 4.70 -17.44
CA ARG A 30 -12.23 5.84 -18.14
C ARG A 30 -10.80 5.58 -18.61
N LEU A 31 -10.26 4.38 -18.38
CA LEU A 31 -8.95 4.03 -18.90
C LEU A 31 -8.95 4.00 -20.44
N PRO A 32 -7.84 4.38 -21.08
CA PRO A 32 -7.70 4.27 -22.53
C PRO A 32 -8.01 2.85 -23.05
N LYS A 33 -8.80 2.76 -24.13
CA LYS A 33 -9.25 1.48 -24.71
C LYS A 33 -8.11 0.51 -25.01
N TYR A 34 -6.95 1.01 -25.43
CA TYR A 34 -5.79 0.18 -25.75
C TYR A 34 -5.25 -0.62 -24.55
N ILE A 35 -5.50 -0.16 -23.31
CA ILE A 35 -5.09 -0.87 -22.09
C ILE A 35 -5.90 -2.16 -21.95
N PHE A 36 -7.19 -2.13 -22.30
CA PHE A 36 -8.06 -3.32 -22.26
C PHE A 36 -7.75 -4.32 -23.39
N SER A 37 -7.33 -3.85 -24.56
CA SER A 37 -6.96 -4.76 -25.66
C SER A 37 -5.57 -5.39 -25.47
N SER A 38 -4.63 -4.66 -24.86
CA SER A 38 -3.26 -5.15 -24.64
C SER A 38 -3.04 -5.79 -23.27
N PHE A 39 -3.91 -5.50 -22.29
CA PHE A 39 -3.71 -5.77 -20.87
C PHE A 39 -2.38 -5.21 -20.31
N GLN A 40 -1.84 -4.17 -20.95
CA GLN A 40 -0.54 -3.60 -20.64
C GLN A 40 -0.59 -2.09 -20.42
N ILE A 41 0.23 -1.63 -19.48
CA ILE A 41 0.49 -0.22 -19.21
C ILE A 41 2.01 -0.04 -19.21
N ASP A 42 2.56 0.60 -20.23
CA ASP A 42 4.01 0.80 -20.31
C ASP A 42 4.52 1.73 -19.18
N ARG A 43 3.82 2.86 -18.98
CA ARG A 43 4.15 3.83 -17.94
C ARG A 43 2.92 4.27 -17.18
N TYR A 44 2.92 4.03 -15.87
CA TYR A 44 1.94 4.53 -14.93
C TYR A 44 2.56 5.63 -14.07
N ILE A 45 1.86 6.76 -13.92
CA ILE A 45 2.31 7.88 -13.09
C ILE A 45 1.14 8.28 -12.18
N GLU A 46 1.35 8.19 -10.86
CA GLU A 46 0.38 8.62 -9.86
C GLU A 46 1.00 9.71 -8.98
N PRO A 47 0.70 10.99 -9.24
CA PRO A 47 1.33 12.12 -8.55
C PRO A 47 0.88 12.28 -7.09
N PHE A 48 -0.24 11.66 -6.72
CA PHE A 48 -0.87 11.73 -5.39
C PHE A 48 -1.32 10.33 -4.94
N ILE A 49 -0.34 9.49 -4.60
CA ILE A 49 -0.56 8.07 -4.33
C ILE A 49 -1.51 7.84 -3.15
N GLY A 50 -1.40 8.61 -2.06
CA GLY A 50 -2.12 8.32 -0.82
C GLY A 50 -1.93 6.85 -0.38
N SER A 51 -3.00 6.10 -0.18
CA SER A 51 -2.95 4.66 0.12
C SER A 51 -2.63 3.75 -1.09
N GLY A 52 -2.54 4.31 -2.30
CA GLY A 52 -2.21 3.57 -3.52
C GLY A 52 -3.34 2.67 -4.03
N ALA A 53 -4.59 2.94 -3.64
CA ALA A 53 -5.75 2.14 -4.01
C ALA A 53 -5.85 1.90 -5.54
N VAL A 54 -5.62 2.94 -6.35
CA VAL A 54 -5.67 2.84 -7.81
C VAL A 54 -4.48 2.04 -8.33
N PHE A 55 -3.25 2.37 -7.92
CA PHE A 55 -2.06 1.61 -8.30
C PHE A 55 -2.19 0.11 -8.04
N PHE A 56 -2.56 -0.29 -6.82
CA PHE A 56 -2.69 -1.71 -6.45
C PHE A 56 -3.80 -2.40 -7.25
N PHE A 57 -4.92 -1.71 -7.49
CA PHE A 57 -5.98 -2.22 -8.36
C PHE A 57 -5.46 -2.44 -9.79
N LEU A 58 -4.84 -1.43 -10.41
CA LEU A 58 -4.34 -1.55 -11.78
C LEU A 58 -3.24 -2.61 -11.89
N LYS A 59 -2.32 -2.70 -10.93
CA LYS A 59 -1.24 -3.70 -10.92
C LYS A 59 -1.78 -5.13 -10.78
N LYS A 60 -2.93 -5.30 -10.12
CA LYS A 60 -3.63 -6.60 -10.03
C LYS A 60 -4.24 -7.01 -11.37
N HIS A 61 -4.79 -6.06 -12.13
CA HIS A 61 -5.58 -6.34 -13.34
C HIS A 61 -4.79 -6.21 -14.65
N PHE A 62 -3.70 -5.46 -14.66
CA PHE A 62 -2.91 -5.15 -15.85
C PHE A 62 -1.41 -5.35 -15.60
N HIS A 63 -0.67 -5.68 -16.66
CA HIS A 63 0.79 -5.70 -16.60
C HIS A 63 1.34 -4.28 -16.72
N ILE A 64 1.84 -3.74 -15.61
CA ILE A 64 2.50 -2.43 -15.57
C ILE A 64 4.02 -2.59 -15.66
N ASN A 65 4.64 -2.07 -16.71
CA ASN A 65 6.09 -2.14 -16.96
C ASN A 65 6.86 -1.17 -16.05
N LYS A 66 6.52 0.12 -16.07
CA LYS A 66 7.12 1.15 -15.17
C LYS A 66 6.05 1.94 -14.44
N SER A 67 6.29 2.20 -13.16
CA SER A 67 5.39 2.97 -12.30
C SER A 67 6.15 4.05 -11.54
N TYR A 68 5.62 5.27 -11.53
CA TYR A 68 6.12 6.40 -10.75
C TYR A 68 5.05 6.80 -9.74
N LEU A 69 5.27 6.45 -8.47
CA LEU A 69 4.35 6.75 -7.37
C LEU A 69 4.94 7.90 -6.56
N ILE A 70 4.19 8.99 -6.45
CA ILE A 70 4.66 10.24 -5.89
C ILE A 70 3.63 10.73 -4.87
N ASP A 71 4.12 11.40 -3.84
CA ASP A 71 3.32 12.18 -2.91
C ASP A 71 4.19 13.30 -2.35
N SER A 72 3.54 14.37 -1.90
CA SER A 72 4.20 15.46 -1.18
C SER A 72 4.59 15.07 0.25
N ASN A 73 3.92 14.07 0.85
CA ASN A 73 4.20 13.62 2.21
C ASN A 73 5.42 12.68 2.24
N PRO A 74 6.57 13.12 2.80
CA PRO A 74 7.79 12.31 2.82
C PRO A 74 7.67 11.06 3.69
N GLU A 75 6.91 11.10 4.80
CA GLU A 75 6.69 9.95 5.70
C GLU A 75 5.89 8.85 5.00
N LEU A 76 4.91 9.24 4.18
CA LEU A 76 4.16 8.28 3.35
C LEU A 76 5.10 7.56 2.37
N ILE A 77 5.93 8.32 1.65
CA ILE A 77 6.89 7.77 0.70
C ILE A 77 7.95 6.91 1.40
N LEU A 78 8.40 7.32 2.59
CA LEU A 78 9.28 6.50 3.42
C LEU A 78 8.63 5.17 3.77
N GLY A 79 7.36 5.17 4.21
CA GLY A 79 6.60 3.96 4.50
C GLY A 79 6.56 2.99 3.31
N TYR A 80 6.24 3.48 2.11
CA TYR A 80 6.29 2.65 0.89
C TYR A 80 7.69 2.11 0.59
N ARG A 81 8.74 2.94 0.73
CA ARG A 81 10.13 2.51 0.47
C ARG A 81 10.60 1.44 1.45
N VAL A 82 10.23 1.57 2.73
CA VAL A 82 10.56 0.56 3.75
C VAL A 82 9.84 -0.75 3.44
N VAL A 83 8.54 -0.72 3.13
CA VAL A 83 7.80 -1.93 2.72
C VAL A 83 8.42 -2.56 1.46
N GLN A 84 8.89 -1.75 0.51
CA GLN A 84 9.52 -2.24 -0.72
C GLN A 84 10.88 -2.90 -0.47
N LYS A 85 11.70 -2.34 0.42
CA LYS A 85 13.13 -2.69 0.54
C LYS A 85 13.46 -3.57 1.74
N GLU A 86 12.79 -3.34 2.87
CA GLU A 86 13.13 -3.94 4.16
C GLU A 86 11.88 -4.51 4.88
N PRO A 87 11.03 -5.33 4.21
CA PRO A 87 9.76 -5.78 4.79
C PRO A 87 9.95 -6.61 6.07
N GLU A 88 10.95 -7.48 6.12
CA GLU A 88 11.20 -8.34 7.29
C GLU A 88 11.65 -7.53 8.51
N LEU A 89 12.49 -6.52 8.31
CA LEU A 89 12.92 -5.63 9.38
C LEU A 89 11.74 -4.81 9.92
N LEU A 90 10.87 -4.33 9.03
CA LEU A 90 9.65 -3.64 9.40
C LEU A 90 8.73 -4.55 10.23
N ILE A 91 8.48 -5.78 9.77
CA ILE A 91 7.65 -6.77 10.48
C ILE A 91 8.21 -7.02 11.88
N LYS A 92 9.51 -7.31 11.98
CA LYS A 92 10.17 -7.53 13.28
C LYS A 92 10.01 -6.33 14.23
N ARG A 93 10.15 -5.10 13.71
CA ARG A 93 9.98 -3.88 14.53
C ARG A 93 8.55 -3.70 15.00
N LEU A 94 7.58 -3.95 14.12
CA LEU A 94 6.15 -3.88 14.45
C LEU A 94 5.75 -4.97 15.46
N GLU A 95 6.27 -6.18 15.34
CA GLU A 95 6.05 -7.27 16.31
C GLU A 95 6.58 -6.92 17.70
N GLN A 96 7.75 -6.28 17.79
CA GLN A 96 8.28 -5.79 19.07
C GLN A 96 7.36 -4.77 19.73
N LEU A 97 6.85 -3.80 18.95
CA LEU A 97 5.89 -2.81 19.43
C LEU A 97 4.58 -3.47 19.88
N GLN A 98 4.04 -4.38 19.07
CA GLN A 98 2.84 -5.14 19.38
C GLN A 98 3.00 -5.95 20.68
N ASN A 99 4.10 -6.70 20.80
CA ASN A 99 4.36 -7.52 21.98
C ASN A 99 4.58 -6.67 23.24
N GLY A 100 5.26 -5.51 23.12
CA GLY A 100 5.40 -4.55 24.20
C GLY A 100 4.06 -3.98 24.66
N TYR A 101 3.18 -3.64 23.70
CA TYR A 101 1.86 -3.08 23.97
C TYR A 101 0.89 -4.12 24.57
N LEU A 102 0.79 -5.31 23.96
CA LEU A 102 -0.20 -6.31 24.36
C LEU A 102 0.06 -6.93 25.73
N LYS A 103 1.30 -6.90 26.23
CA LYS A 103 1.63 -7.37 27.59
C LYS A 103 1.18 -6.43 28.71
N LEU A 104 0.83 -5.18 28.39
CA LEU A 104 0.47 -4.16 29.37
C LEU A 104 -1.03 -4.20 29.70
N SER A 105 -1.38 -3.69 30.89
CA SER A 105 -2.76 -3.37 31.26
C SER A 105 -3.32 -2.27 30.35
N GLU A 106 -4.64 -2.12 30.31
CA GLU A 106 -5.31 -1.12 29.47
C GLU A 106 -4.84 0.32 29.74
N GLU A 107 -4.69 0.69 31.01
CA GLU A 107 -4.16 2.00 31.40
C GLU A 107 -2.73 2.23 30.88
N ASN A 108 -1.86 1.21 31.01
CA ASN A 108 -0.46 1.30 30.61
C ASN A 108 -0.27 1.23 29.08
N ARG A 109 -1.19 0.59 28.36
CA ARG A 109 -1.24 0.60 26.88
C ARG A 109 -1.40 2.02 26.34
N SER A 110 -2.31 2.81 26.92
CA SER A 110 -2.50 4.21 26.54
C SER A 110 -1.22 5.02 26.72
N LYS A 111 -0.57 4.90 27.89
CA LYS A 111 0.71 5.55 28.19
C LYS A 111 1.80 5.16 27.19
N TYR A 112 1.94 3.87 26.90
CA TYR A 112 2.90 3.34 25.94
C TYR A 112 2.69 3.92 24.53
N PHE A 113 1.44 3.97 24.06
CA PHE A 113 1.13 4.52 22.73
C PHE A 113 1.59 5.97 22.57
N TYR A 114 1.28 6.84 23.53
CA TYR A 114 1.68 8.25 23.46
C TYR A 114 3.19 8.44 23.60
N GLN A 115 3.87 7.58 24.37
CA GLN A 115 5.33 7.61 24.48
C GLN A 115 6.00 7.31 23.13
N ILE A 116 5.58 6.24 22.45
CA ILE A 116 6.13 5.88 21.14
C ILE A 116 5.79 6.91 20.06
N ARG A 117 4.57 7.46 20.08
CA ARG A 117 4.13 8.45 19.11
C ARG A 117 4.91 9.77 19.17
N ASN A 118 5.34 10.17 20.37
CA ASN A 118 6.00 11.44 20.62
C ASN A 118 7.55 11.34 20.65
N GLN A 119 8.11 10.16 20.37
CA GLN A 119 9.54 10.00 20.08
C GLN A 119 9.87 10.56 18.71
#